data_AF-A0A5B0W240-F1
#
_entry.id   AF-A0A5B0W240-F1
#
_cell.length_a   1.000
_cell.length_b   1.000
_cell.length_c   1.000
_cell.angle_alpha   90.00
_cell.angle_beta   90.00
_cell.angle_gamma   90.00
#
_symmetry.space_group_name_H-M   'P 1'
#
loop_
_entity.id
_entity.type
_entity.pdbx_description
1 polymer ?
#
loop_
_entity_poly.entity_id
_entity_poly.type
_entity_poly.pdbx_seq_one_letter_code
_entity_poly.pdbx_strand_id
1 'polypeptide(L)'
;MLFVISGCSSDSGSSVSAGDVITKFKEAGLEAEDARALTSEDMGIAPMAFEEGQRFVLPSLGEDVGARVFVFKKTSDLDDLKKYYDEMGKASAMFFSHTYAKDKVLLQLPGKLEEEQVNKYKEVMDKL
;
A
#
# COMPACT_ATOMS: atom_id res chain seq x y z
N MET A 1 9.59 -28.47 -15.46
CA MET A 1 8.50 -27.52 -15.68
C MET A 1 9.13 -26.15 -15.91
N LEU A 2 8.70 -25.48 -16.97
CA LEU A 2 9.36 -24.35 -17.63
C LEU A 2 9.64 -23.17 -16.69
N PHE A 3 10.91 -22.78 -16.54
CA PHE A 3 11.28 -21.47 -16.01
C PHE A 3 11.17 -20.46 -17.15
N VAL A 4 10.21 -19.53 -17.06
CA VAL A 4 10.18 -18.35 -17.92
C VAL A 4 9.92 -17.16 -17.01
N ILE A 5 10.98 -16.49 -16.59
CA ILE A 5 10.84 -15.13 -16.06
C ILE A 5 11.52 -14.26 -17.10
N SER A 6 10.67 -13.66 -17.92
CA SER A 6 11.05 -12.69 -18.94
C SER A 6 11.69 -11.51 -18.24
N GLY A 7 12.97 -11.26 -18.54
CA GLY A 7 13.64 -10.03 -18.12
C GLY A 7 12.94 -8.83 -18.72
N CYS A 8 12.69 -7.82 -17.89
CA CYS A 8 12.40 -6.47 -18.35
C CYS A 8 13.45 -5.55 -17.74
N SER A 9 14.51 -5.28 -18.51
CA SER A 9 15.42 -4.18 -18.25
C SER A 9 14.76 -2.91 -18.79
N SER A 10 14.31 -2.04 -17.90
CA SER A 10 14.00 -0.64 -18.20
C SER A 10 14.56 0.21 -17.06
N ASP A 11 15.86 0.47 -17.13
CA ASP A 11 16.51 1.52 -16.36
C ASP A 11 16.21 2.85 -17.06
N SER A 12 15.35 3.67 -16.45
CA SER A 12 14.97 5.01 -16.91
C SER A 12 14.46 5.82 -15.71
N GLY A 13 15.34 6.17 -14.75
CA GLY A 13 15.01 7.12 -13.68
C GLY A 13 13.75 6.77 -12.89
N SER A 14 13.58 5.49 -12.56
CA SER A 14 12.29 4.85 -12.32
C SER A 14 11.62 5.31 -11.03
N SER A 15 10.53 6.05 -11.13
CA SER A 15 9.58 6.22 -10.03
C SER A 15 8.94 4.87 -9.72
N VAL A 16 9.03 4.41 -8.46
CA VAL A 16 8.39 3.18 -7.98
C VAL A 16 6.88 3.23 -8.24
N SER A 17 6.33 2.22 -8.92
CA SER A 17 4.88 2.06 -9.13
C SER A 17 4.21 1.34 -7.95
N ALA A 18 2.89 1.46 -7.81
CA ALA A 18 2.17 0.71 -6.77
C ALA A 18 2.31 -0.81 -7.01
N GLY A 19 2.28 -1.25 -8.27
CA GLY A 19 2.48 -2.65 -8.65
C GLY A 19 3.85 -3.22 -8.28
N ASP A 20 4.90 -2.41 -8.36
CA ASP A 20 6.25 -2.82 -7.92
C ASP A 20 6.28 -3.07 -6.41
N VAL A 21 5.64 -2.20 -5.62
CA VAL A 21 5.55 -2.34 -4.16
C VAL A 21 4.79 -3.63 -3.80
N ILE A 22 3.64 -3.89 -4.44
CA ILE A 22 2.89 -5.13 -4.25
C ILE A 22 3.74 -6.35 -4.57
N THR A 23 4.49 -6.31 -5.68
CA THR A 23 5.38 -7.40 -6.09
C THR A 23 6.45 -7.63 -5.02
N LYS A 24 7.04 -6.57 -4.47
CA LYS A 24 8.04 -6.68 -3.39
C LYS A 24 7.48 -7.25 -2.09
N PHE A 25 6.23 -6.95 -1.74
CA PHE A 25 5.57 -7.60 -0.62
C PHE A 25 5.44 -9.11 -0.84
N LYS A 26 5.00 -9.54 -2.04
CA LYS A 26 4.90 -10.97 -2.37
C LYS A 26 6.26 -11.68 -2.39
N GLU A 27 7.29 -11.05 -2.96
CA GLU A 27 8.66 -11.58 -2.96
C GLU A 27 9.23 -11.74 -1.54
N ALA A 28 8.82 -10.88 -0.61
CA ALA A 28 9.17 -10.98 0.81
C ALA A 28 8.31 -11.99 1.59
N GLY A 29 7.38 -12.68 0.93
CA GLY A 29 6.47 -13.64 1.55
C GLY A 29 5.34 -13.01 2.37
N LEU A 30 5.01 -11.74 2.12
CA LEU A 30 3.91 -11.04 2.77
C LEU A 30 2.61 -11.16 1.96
N GLU A 31 1.49 -11.13 2.67
CA GLU A 31 0.17 -11.17 2.04
C GLU A 31 -0.07 -9.91 1.21
N ALA A 32 -0.37 -10.08 -0.08
CA ALA A 32 -0.74 -8.99 -0.97
C ALA A 32 -1.68 -9.47 -2.09
N GLU A 33 -2.69 -10.25 -1.73
CA GLU A 33 -3.52 -10.97 -2.71
C GLU A 33 -4.56 -10.09 -3.40
N ASP A 34 -5.05 -10.58 -4.54
CA ASP A 34 -6.09 -9.92 -5.35
C ASP A 34 -5.84 -8.43 -5.60
N ALA A 35 -4.57 -8.09 -5.81
CA ALA A 35 -4.15 -6.72 -6.01
C ALA A 35 -4.80 -6.13 -7.27
N ARG A 36 -5.48 -4.99 -7.10
CA ARG A 36 -6.15 -4.28 -8.19
C ARG A 36 -6.04 -2.77 -8.00
N ALA A 37 -6.22 -2.03 -9.09
CA ALA A 37 -6.31 -0.57 -9.03
C ALA A 37 -7.46 -0.13 -8.12
N LEU A 38 -7.25 0.96 -7.38
CA LEU A 38 -8.27 1.59 -6.56
C LEU A 38 -9.33 2.24 -7.43
N THR A 39 -10.59 2.06 -7.04
CA THR A 39 -11.73 2.78 -7.60
C THR A 39 -12.13 3.93 -6.66
N SER A 40 -13.00 4.81 -7.13
CA SER A 40 -13.59 5.85 -6.28
C SER A 40 -14.39 5.24 -5.11
N GLU A 41 -14.99 4.07 -5.29
CA GLU A 41 -15.70 3.36 -4.21
C GLU A 41 -14.75 2.90 -3.10
N ASP A 42 -13.54 2.45 -3.45
CA ASP A 42 -12.53 2.03 -2.46
C ASP A 42 -12.01 3.18 -1.59
N MET A 43 -12.05 4.40 -2.14
CA MET A 43 -11.61 5.62 -1.46
C MET A 43 -12.74 6.23 -0.62
N GLY A 44 -14.00 6.00 -0.97
CA GLY A 44 -15.14 6.62 -0.30
C GLY A 44 -15.04 8.14 -0.37
N ILE A 45 -14.84 8.78 0.78
CA ILE A 45 -14.67 10.25 0.89
C ILE A 45 -13.21 10.69 1.02
N ALA A 46 -12.27 9.76 0.93
CA ALA A 46 -10.85 10.05 1.06
C ALA A 46 -10.32 10.86 -0.15
N PRO A 47 -9.31 11.73 0.05
CA PRO A 47 -8.68 12.46 -1.04
C PRO A 47 -8.11 11.53 -2.13
N MET A 48 -8.47 11.76 -3.39
CA MET A 48 -7.93 11.04 -4.56
C MET A 48 -6.81 11.84 -5.24
N ALA A 49 -5.84 12.31 -4.45
CA ALA A 49 -4.71 13.14 -4.91
C ALA A 49 -3.42 12.32 -5.16
N PHE A 50 -3.55 11.03 -5.43
CA PHE A 50 -2.44 10.13 -5.77
C PHE A 50 -2.36 9.91 -7.29
N GLU A 51 -1.17 9.56 -7.79
CA GLU A 51 -0.95 9.21 -9.21
C GLU A 51 -1.38 7.78 -9.50
N GLU A 52 -1.00 6.86 -8.62
CA GLU A 52 -1.37 5.44 -8.71
C GLU A 52 -1.78 4.95 -7.33
N GLY A 53 -2.74 4.03 -7.29
CA GLY A 53 -3.13 3.40 -6.06
C GLY A 53 -3.67 1.99 -6.30
N GLN A 54 -3.25 1.06 -5.47
CA GLN A 54 -3.70 -0.32 -5.51
C GLN A 54 -4.23 -0.77 -4.15
N ARG A 55 -5.33 -1.52 -4.20
CA ARG A 55 -5.85 -2.29 -3.07
C ARG A 55 -5.35 -3.71 -3.19
N PHE A 56 -5.00 -4.32 -2.07
CA PHE A 56 -4.69 -5.73 -1.95
C PHE A 56 -5.36 -6.31 -0.70
N VAL A 57 -5.53 -7.63 -0.65
CA VAL A 57 -6.22 -8.35 0.42
C VAL A 57 -5.20 -8.99 1.36
N LEU A 58 -5.55 -9.03 2.65
CA LEU A 58 -4.85 -9.72 3.73
C LEU A 58 -5.69 -10.90 4.23
N PRO A 59 -5.60 -12.09 3.59
CA PRO A 59 -6.46 -13.24 3.92
C PRO A 59 -6.40 -13.66 5.40
N SER A 60 -5.29 -13.43 6.08
CA SER A 60 -5.13 -13.70 7.52
C SER A 60 -6.11 -12.92 8.41
N LEU A 61 -6.59 -11.76 7.96
CA LEU A 61 -7.51 -10.90 8.71
C LEU A 61 -8.99 -11.09 8.31
N GLY A 62 -9.25 -11.74 7.17
CA GLY A 62 -10.58 -12.02 6.63
C GLY A 62 -10.62 -11.97 5.11
N GLU A 63 -11.69 -12.52 4.52
CA GLU A 63 -11.82 -12.74 3.06
C GLU A 63 -11.72 -11.46 2.22
N ASP A 64 -12.14 -10.31 2.76
CA ASP A 64 -12.07 -9.01 2.05
C ASP A 64 -11.47 -7.89 2.91
N VAL A 65 -10.55 -8.24 3.81
CA VAL A 65 -9.82 -7.22 4.59
C VAL A 65 -8.71 -6.63 3.73
N GLY A 66 -8.98 -5.44 3.18
CA GLY A 66 -8.09 -4.76 2.25
C GLY A 66 -7.08 -3.81 2.92
N ALA A 67 -5.88 -3.77 2.35
CA ALA A 67 -4.86 -2.76 2.54
C ALA A 67 -4.61 -2.02 1.22
N ARG A 68 -3.90 -0.89 1.29
CA ARG A 68 -3.71 0.00 0.13
C ARG A 68 -2.29 0.52 0.04
N VAL A 69 -1.77 0.59 -1.18
CA VAL A 69 -0.55 1.32 -1.55
C VAL A 69 -0.94 2.48 -2.46
N PHE A 70 -0.30 3.63 -2.26
CA PHE A 70 -0.48 4.83 -3.06
C PHE A 70 0.88 5.39 -3.47
N VAL A 71 0.97 5.87 -4.70
CA VAL A 71 2.15 6.58 -5.24
C VAL A 71 1.75 8.00 -5.58
N PHE A 72 2.59 8.97 -5.22
CA PHE A 72 2.30 10.39 -5.34
C PHE A 72 3.34 11.15 -6.14
N LYS A 73 2.92 12.19 -6.85
CA LYS A 73 3.86 13.19 -7.41
C LYS A 73 4.40 14.10 -6.31
N LYS A 74 3.51 14.56 -5.42
CA LYS A 74 3.82 15.56 -4.40
C LYS A 74 3.75 14.96 -3.01
N THR A 75 4.71 15.35 -2.16
CA THR A 75 4.73 14.91 -0.77
C THR A 75 3.57 15.52 0.02
N SER A 76 3.13 16.74 -0.32
CA SER A 76 1.95 17.36 0.29
C SER A 76 0.69 16.50 0.15
N ASP A 77 0.47 15.94 -1.05
CA ASP A 77 -0.72 15.16 -1.35
C ASP A 77 -0.69 13.82 -0.58
N LEU A 78 0.52 13.26 -0.39
CA LEU A 78 0.77 12.12 0.48
C LEU A 78 0.44 12.46 1.93
N ASP A 79 0.97 13.57 2.43
CA ASP A 79 0.79 14.00 3.82
C ASP A 79 -0.69 14.25 4.14
N ASP A 80 -1.43 14.85 3.19
CA ASP A 80 -2.87 15.08 3.31
C ASP A 80 -3.65 13.75 3.41
N LEU A 81 -3.34 12.76 2.58
CA LEU A 81 -4.01 11.45 2.64
C LEU A 81 -3.62 10.68 3.92
N LYS A 82 -2.35 10.73 4.32
CA LYS A 82 -1.90 10.13 5.58
C LYS A 82 -2.64 10.75 6.76
N LYS A 83 -2.72 12.08 6.80
CA LYS A 83 -3.43 12.83 7.84
C LYS A 83 -4.92 12.44 7.89
N TYR A 84 -5.56 12.29 6.74
CA TYR A 84 -6.95 11.84 6.66
C TYR A 84 -7.15 10.50 7.40
N TYR A 85 -6.33 9.49 7.12
CA TYR A 85 -6.42 8.19 7.82
C TYR A 85 -6.09 8.29 9.31
N ASP A 86 -5.06 9.07 9.68
CA ASP A 86 -4.66 9.26 11.07
C ASP A 86 -5.75 9.99 11.88
N GLU A 87 -6.51 10.91 11.26
CA GLU A 87 -7.66 11.59 11.87
C GLU A 87 -8.89 10.69 11.96
N MET A 88 -9.16 9.85 10.94
CA MET A 88 -10.24 8.85 11.02
C MET A 88 -10.03 7.87 12.18
N GLY A 89 -8.79 7.44 12.41
CA GLY A 89 -8.44 6.57 13.54
C GLY A 89 -8.68 7.20 14.90
N LYS A 90 -8.59 8.53 15.04
CA LYS A 90 -8.91 9.25 16.28
C LYS A 90 -10.41 9.34 16.52
N ALA A 91 -11.22 9.36 15.46
CA ALA A 91 -12.67 9.40 15.58
C ALA A 91 -13.25 8.07 16.07
N SER A 92 -12.66 6.93 15.67
CA SER A 92 -13.05 5.62 16.18
C SER A 92 -11.93 4.59 15.99
N ALA A 93 -11.73 3.75 17.01
CA ALA A 93 -10.82 2.60 16.94
C ALA A 93 -11.19 1.64 15.78
N MET A 94 -12.46 1.61 15.36
CA MET A 94 -12.90 0.82 14.19
C MET A 94 -12.28 1.30 12.87
N PHE A 95 -11.96 2.60 12.77
CA PHE A 95 -11.33 3.20 11.58
C PHE A 95 -9.82 3.37 11.73
N PHE A 96 -9.25 2.90 12.84
CA PHE A 96 -7.81 2.94 13.03
C PHE A 96 -7.12 2.16 11.91
N SER A 97 -6.11 2.79 11.33
CA SER A 97 -5.26 2.22 10.29
C SER A 97 -3.81 2.53 10.64
N HIS A 98 -2.92 1.60 10.34
CA HIS A 98 -1.50 1.91 10.32
C HIS A 98 -1.16 2.59 8.99
N THR A 99 -0.45 3.70 9.05
CA THR A 99 0.03 4.40 7.87
C THR A 99 1.55 4.51 7.90
N TYR A 100 2.20 4.24 6.77
CA TYR A 100 3.65 4.36 6.63
C TYR A 100 3.99 5.04 5.31
N ALA A 101 4.87 6.03 5.37
CA ALA A 101 5.28 6.82 4.21
C ALA A 101 6.77 6.66 3.98
N LYS A 102 7.15 6.38 2.74
CA LYS A 102 8.54 6.33 2.29
C LYS A 102 8.63 6.98 0.91
N ASP A 103 9.43 8.04 0.81
CA ASP A 103 9.60 8.85 -0.39
C ASP A 103 8.26 9.36 -0.97
N LYS A 104 7.79 8.72 -2.04
CA LYS A 104 6.54 9.06 -2.75
C LYS A 104 5.47 7.99 -2.59
N VAL A 105 5.67 7.03 -1.69
CA VAL A 105 4.79 5.90 -1.46
C VAL A 105 4.15 5.99 -0.09
N LEU A 106 2.83 5.84 -0.02
CA LEU A 106 2.08 5.65 1.23
C LEU A 106 1.50 4.25 1.26
N LEU A 107 1.69 3.58 2.39
CA LEU A 107 1.04 2.33 2.74
C LEU A 107 0.00 2.60 3.81
N GLN A 108 -1.21 2.09 3.60
CA GLN A 108 -2.29 2.02 4.57
C GLN A 108 -2.62 0.56 4.85
N LEU A 109 -2.52 0.15 6.11
CA LEU A 109 -2.84 -1.18 6.61
C LEU A 109 -3.99 -1.11 7.63
N PRO A 110 -4.87 -2.12 7.69
CA PRO A 110 -5.90 -2.20 8.71
C PRO A 110 -5.31 -2.18 10.13
N GLY A 111 -5.96 -1.46 11.05
CA GLY A 111 -5.54 -1.40 12.45
C GLY A 111 -5.63 -2.72 13.24
N LYS A 112 -6.20 -3.77 12.64
CA LYS A 112 -6.24 -5.13 13.20
C LYS A 112 -4.93 -5.90 13.00
N LEU A 113 -4.02 -5.38 12.18
CA LEU A 113 -2.76 -6.04 11.90
C LEU A 113 -1.79 -5.82 13.07
N GLU A 114 -1.20 -6.90 13.59
CA GLU A 114 -0.23 -6.85 14.68
C GLU A 114 1.01 -6.02 14.28
N GLU A 115 1.63 -5.36 15.25
CA GLU A 115 2.77 -4.46 15.01
C GLU A 115 3.94 -5.16 14.30
N GLU A 116 4.22 -6.42 14.65
CA GLU A 116 5.25 -7.23 13.99
C GLU A 116 4.98 -7.40 12.49
N GLN A 117 3.73 -7.65 12.12
CA GLN A 117 3.33 -7.79 10.71
C GLN A 117 3.43 -6.43 10.01
N VAL A 118 2.92 -5.36 10.62
CA VAL A 118 3.05 -3.98 10.11
C VAL A 118 4.52 -3.65 9.82
N ASN A 119 5.43 -3.99 10.73
CA ASN A 119 6.85 -3.67 10.58
C ASN A 119 7.50 -4.44 9.41
N LYS A 120 7.08 -5.67 9.11
CA LYS A 120 7.57 -6.40 7.92
C LYS A 120 7.26 -5.65 6.62
N TYR A 121 6.06 -5.07 6.48
CA TYR A 121 5.73 -4.25 5.31
C TYR A 121 6.60 -2.98 5.24
N LYS A 122 6.82 -2.30 6.38
CA LYS A 122 7.70 -1.12 6.43
C LYS A 122 9.12 -1.46 6.02
N GLU A 123 9.66 -2.59 6.49
CA GLU A 123 11.01 -3.05 6.14
C GLU A 123 11.16 -3.33 4.64
N VAL A 124 10.12 -3.85 3.99
CA VAL A 124 10.13 -4.00 2.53
C VAL A 124 10.13 -2.63 1.86
N MET A 125 9.28 -1.71 2.33
CA MET A 125 9.24 -0.34 1.79
C MET A 125 10.55 0.42 1.98
N ASP A 126 11.27 0.20 3.08
CA ASP A 126 12.56 0.85 3.33
C ASP A 126 13.68 0.39 2.41
N LYS A 127 13.48 -0.73 1.72
CA LYS A 127 14.43 -1.34 0.76
C LYS A 127 14.04 -1.09 -0.70
N LEU A 128 12.98 -0.32 -0.95
CA LEU A 128 12.55 0.08 -2.30
C LEU A 128 13.57 0.98 -2.99
#